data_AF-A0A1C6G5U2-F1
#
_entry.id   AF-A0A1C6G5U2-F1
#
_cell.length_a   1.000
_cell.length_b   1.000
_cell.length_c   1.000
_cell.angle_alpha   90.00
_cell.angle_beta   90.00
_cell.angle_gamma   90.00
#
_symmetry.space_group_name_H-M   'P 1'
#
loop_
_entity.id
_entity.type
_entity.pdbx_description
1 polymer ?
#
loop_
_entity_poly.entity_id
_entity_poly.type
_entity_poly.pdbx_seq_one_letter_code
_entity_poly.pdbx_strand_id
1 'polypeptide(L)' 'MRLDSISAECFGLSRTKSAEFITKGAVSLNWLVCTDTSKEVKAGDKISMRGKGKAEVVGISGKSRKGRLFVDVKKYI' A
#
# COMPACT_ATOMS: atom_id res chain seq x y z
N MET A 1 -6.72 0.41 6.26
CA MET A 1 -6.98 -0.02 4.86
C MET A 1 -6.12 -1.24 4.53
N ARG A 2 -6.52 -2.12 3.60
CA ARG A 2 -5.72 -3.33 3.29
C ARG A 2 -4.43 -3.00 2.55
N LEU A 3 -3.34 -3.68 2.87
CA LEU A 3 -2.02 -3.49 2.26
C LEU A 3 -2.03 -3.74 0.75
N ASP A 4 -2.76 -4.75 0.25
CA ASP A 4 -2.88 -5.01 -1.19
C ASP A 4 -3.47 -3.84 -1.96
N SER A 5 -4.46 -3.17 -1.36
CA SER A 5 -5.22 -2.09 -1.98
C SER A 5 -4.42 -0.80 -1.99
N ILE A 6 -3.73 -0.49 -0.88
CA ILE A 6 -2.81 0.65 -0.84
C ILE A 6 -1.63 0.43 -1.80
N SER A 7 -1.05 -0.78 -1.82
CA SER A 7 0.09 -1.08 -2.70
C SER A 7 -0.30 -1.01 -4.18
N ALA A 8 -1.50 -1.48 -4.53
CA ALA A 8 -2.07 -1.33 -5.87
C ALA A 8 -2.15 0.14 -6.29
N GLU A 9 -2.71 1.00 -5.44
CA GLU A 9 -2.84 2.43 -5.71
C GLU A 9 -1.49 3.16 -5.75
N CYS A 10 -0.57 2.84 -4.83
CA CYS A 10 0.77 3.46 -4.76
C CYS A 10 1.64 3.14 -5.98
N PHE A 11 1.57 1.90 -6.47
CA PHE A 11 2.46 1.41 -7.53
C PHE A 11 1.76 1.31 -8.90
N GLY A 12 0.49 1.68 -9.00
CA GLY A 12 -0.30 1.57 -10.23
C GLY A 12 -0.46 0.12 -10.71
N LEU A 13 -0.60 -0.82 -9.76
CA LEU A 13 -0.73 -2.25 -10.02
C LEU A 13 -2.16 -2.72 -9.75
N SER A 14 -2.55 -3.87 -10.31
CA SER A 14 -3.79 -4.52 -9.91
C SER A 14 -3.67 -5.10 -8.50
N ARG A 15 -4.79 -5.22 -7.78
CA ARG A 15 -4.83 -5.84 -6.44
C ARG A 15 -4.23 -7.25 -6.44
N THR A 16 -4.46 -8.04 -7.49
CA THR A 16 -3.90 -9.38 -7.64
C THR A 16 -2.36 -9.36 -7.73
N LYS A 17 -1.80 -8.46 -8.55
CA LYS A 17 -0.33 -8.31 -8.66
C LYS A 17 0.27 -7.83 -7.35
N SER A 18 -0.35 -6.83 -6.71
CA SER A 18 0.08 -6.35 -5.40
C SER A 18 0.05 -7.46 -4.35
N ALA A 19 -1.02 -8.26 -4.32
CA ALA A 19 -1.13 -9.41 -3.44
C ALA A 19 0.00 -10.42 -3.69
N GLU A 20 0.30 -10.77 -4.94
CA GLU A 20 1.44 -11.64 -5.26
C GLU A 20 2.77 -11.11 -4.75
N PHE A 21 3.06 -9.81 -4.94
CA PHE A 21 4.30 -9.21 -4.44
C PHE A 21 4.38 -9.24 -2.92
N ILE A 22 3.25 -8.99 -2.24
CA ILE A 22 3.16 -9.09 -0.78
C ILE A 22 3.44 -10.52 -0.34
N THR A 23 2.73 -11.51 -0.89
CA THR A 23 2.90 -12.93 -0.52
C THR A 23 4.32 -13.44 -0.81
N LYS A 24 4.97 -12.92 -1.86
CA LYS A 24 6.38 -13.21 -2.19
C LYS A 24 7.40 -12.53 -1.25
N GLY A 25 6.95 -11.74 -0.27
CA GLY A 25 7.83 -11.00 0.63
C GLY A 25 8.57 -9.84 -0.05
N ALA A 26 8.06 -9.39 -1.20
CA ALA A 26 8.64 -8.27 -1.95
C ALA A 26 8.12 -6.91 -1.48
N VAL A 27 7.19 -6.88 -0.51
CA VAL A 27 6.64 -5.65 0.09
C VAL A 27 7.00 -5.59 1.58
N SER A 28 7.47 -4.41 2.00
CA SER A 28 7.78 -4.10 3.39
C SER A 28 6.93 -2.94 3.87
N LEU A 29 6.28 -3.09 5.01
CA LEU A 29 5.53 -2.06 5.72
C LEU A 29 6.34 -1.63 6.94
N ASN A 30 6.63 -0.34 7.08
CA ASN A 30 7.45 0.21 8.17
C ASN A 30 8.75 -0.58 8.39
N TRP A 31 9.48 -0.84 7.32
CA TRP A 31 10.74 -1.60 7.33
C TRP A 31 10.62 -3.09 7.68
N LEU A 32 9.41 -3.59 7.90
CA LEU A 32 9.12 -5.00 8.12
C LEU A 32 8.52 -5.63 6.86
N VAL A 33 9.13 -6.70 6.37
CA VAL A 33 8.54 -7.51 5.30
C VAL A 33 7.19 -8.05 5.77
N CYS A 34 6.13 -7.69 5.05
CA CYS A 34 4.79 -8.18 5.32
C CYS A 34 4.38 -9.09 4.18
N THR A 35 4.02 -10.33 4.51
CA THR A 35 3.42 -11.29 3.59
C THR A 35 1.90 -11.35 3.70
N ASP A 36 1.33 -10.62 4.65
CA ASP A 36 -0.10 -10.53 4.85
C ASP A 36 -0.71 -9.39 4.02
N THR A 37 -1.50 -9.74 3.01
CA THR A 37 -2.20 -8.79 2.12
C THR A 37 -3.31 -8.03 2.83
N SER A 38 -3.90 -8.66 3.86
CA SER A 38 -4.99 -8.13 4.66
C SER A 38 -4.51 -7.15 5.73
N LYS A 39 -3.19 -6.97 5.87
CA LYS A 39 -2.58 -6.11 6.88
C LYS A 39 -3.17 -4.72 6.79
N GLU A 40 -3.59 -4.20 7.94
CA GLU A 40 -4.09 -2.85 8.02
C GLU A 40 -2.94 -1.85 7.94
N VAL A 41 -3.02 -0.98 6.93
CA VAL A 41 -2.18 0.18 6.72
C VAL A 41 -2.91 1.43 7.20
N LYS A 42 -2.16 2.29 7.89
CA LYS A 42 -2.61 3.56 8.47
C LYS A 42 -1.86 4.73 7.83
N ALA A 43 -2.39 5.94 8.03
CA ALA A 43 -1.66 7.16 7.69
C ALA A 43 -0.35 7.24 8.49
N GLY A 44 0.73 7.64 7.83
CA GLY A 44 2.09 7.64 8.33
C GLY A 44 2.89 6.38 8.01
N ASP A 45 2.26 5.31 7.53
CA ASP A 45 2.97 4.07 7.22
C ASP A 45 3.80 4.19 5.94
N LYS A 46 5.00 3.59 5.96
CA LYS A 46 5.91 3.53 4.81
C LYS A 46 5.88 2.16 4.19
N ILE A 47 5.57 2.10 2.89
CA ILE A 47 5.52 0.88 2.09
C ILE A 47 6.69 0.88 1.12
N SER A 48 7.48 -0.18 1.13
CA SER A 48 8.61 -0.35 0.21
C SER A 48 8.37 -1.59 -0.62
N MET A 49 8.43 -1.49 -1.95
CA MET A 49 8.25 -2.64 -2.84
C MET A 49 9.52 -2.87 -3.67
N ARG A 50 10.04 -4.09 -3.59
CA ARG A 50 11.25 -4.49 -4.30
C ARG A 50 11.04 -4.36 -5.82
N GLY A 51 11.90 -3.58 -6.47
CA GLY A 51 11.85 -3.33 -7.92
C GLY A 51 10.81 -2.28 -8.38
N LYS A 52 10.04 -1.68 -7.46
CA LYS A 52 9.03 -0.66 -7.78
C LYS A 52 9.23 0.68 -7.05
N GLY A 53 10.03 0.69 -5.99
CA GLY A 53 10.38 1.90 -5.24
C GLY A 53 9.75 1.93 -3.84
N LYS A 54 9.67 3.12 -3.27
CA LYS A 54 9.08 3.34 -1.94
C LYS A 54 7.87 4.25 -2.04
N ALA A 55 6.91 4.06 -1.16
CA ALA A 55 5.72 4.86 -1.02
C ALA A 55 5.46 5.12 0.46
N GLU A 56 4.86 6.25 0.78
CA GLU A 56 4.47 6.62 2.13
C GLU A 56 3.02 7.06 2.11
N VAL A 57 2.23 6.52 3.02
CA VAL A 57 0.85 6.92 3.21
C VAL A 57 0.89 8.22 4.00
N VAL A 58 0.65 9.35 3.34
CA VAL A 58 0.68 10.69 3.97
C VAL A 58 -0.59 10.91 4.78
N GLY A 59 -1.72 10.45 4.28
CA GLY A 59 -3.01 10.68 4.91
C GLY A 59 -4.11 9.81 4.32
N ILE A 60 -5.15 9.58 5.10
CA ILE A 60 -6.39 8.94 4.63
C ILE A 60 -7.46 10.04 4.63
N SER A 61 -7.56 10.77 3.52
CA SER A 61 -8.46 11.91 3.38
C SER A 61 -9.90 11.49 3.09
N GLY A 62 -10.60 10.97 4.09
CA GLY A 62 -12.07 10.85 4.09
C GLY A 62 -12.71 9.84 3.11
N LYS A 63 -13.92 9.39 3.45
CA LYS A 63 -14.75 8.51 2.63
C LYS A 63 -15.57 9.35 1.64
N SER A 64 -15.49 9.02 0.36
CA SER A 64 -16.45 9.47 -0.64
C SER A 64 -17.87 9.02 -0.28
N ARG A 65 -18.87 9.69 -0.86
CA ARG A 65 -20.31 9.43 -0.66
C ARG A 65 -20.76 7.99 -1.01
N LYS A 66 -19.90 7.20 -1.68
CA LYS A 66 -20.07 5.76 -1.98
C LYS A 66 -19.18 4.84 -1.14
N GLY A 67 -18.55 5.35 -0.08
CA GLY A 67 -17.66 4.59 0.80
C GLY A 67 -16.24 4.38 0.28
N ARG A 68 -15.83 5.05 -0.82
CA ARG A 68 -14.45 4.97 -1.30
C ARG A 68 -13.56 5.87 -0.45
N LEU A 69 -12.63 5.30 0.31
CA LEU A 69 -11.62 6.06 1.05
C LEU A 69 -10.63 6.69 0.06
N PHE A 70 -10.42 8.00 0.14
CA PHE A 70 -9.28 8.63 -0.55
C PHE A 70 -8.04 8.50 0.33
N VAL A 71 -6.91 8.21 -0.31
CA VAL A 71 -5.64 8.02 0.35
C VAL A 71 -4.61 8.88 -0.35
N ASP A 72 -3.96 9.75 0.42
CA ASP A 72 -2.82 10.51 -0.02
C ASP A 72 -1.58 9.66 0.15
N VAL A 73 -0.97 9.29 -0.98
CA VAL A 73 0.22 8.46 -1.03
C VAL A 73 1.33 9.20 -1.74
N LYS A 74 2.49 9.30 -1.10
CA LYS A 74 3.68 9.93 -1.64
C LYS A 74 4.63 8.84 -2.12
N LYS A 75 4.80 8.75 -3.44
CA LYS A 75 5.76 7.83 -4.05
C LYS A 75 7.14 8.48 -4.10
N TYR A 76 8.13 7.80 -3.54
CA TYR A 76 9.55 8.11 -3.71
C TYR A 76 10.05 7.25 -4.88
N ILE A 77 10.30 7.89 -6.03
CA ILE A 77 10.97 7.30 -7.20
C ILE A 77 12.48 7.36 -6.96
#